data_AF-A0A255SYN9-F1
#
_entry.id   AF-A0A255SYN9-F1
#
_cell.length_a   1.000
_cell.length_b   1.000
_cell.length_c   1.000
_cell.angle_alpha   90.00
_cell.angle_beta   90.00
_cell.angle_gamma   90.00
#
_symmetry.space_group_name_H-M   'P 1'
#
loop_
_entity.id
_entity.type
_entity.pdbx_description
1 polymer ?
#
loop_
_entity_poly.entity_id
_entity_poly.type
_entity_poly.pdbx_seq_one_letter_code
_entity_poly.pdbx_strand_id
1 'polypeptide(L)'
;MEELEFYKEWCLIMYDYACSCFINDTIDKNEILEVQKDFEKMKSDILKFYKNRNLKKLKEWYSYVNELKPSPSDKEYSILNARLRAACGKDLRDFDKKRLERVKKVEDRGYIKTNSEFYLIRNHIDYLEATNATDEEIIKFDTLITLYEEKIKEKMERQRKKQ
;
A
#
# COMPACT_ATOMS: atom_id res chain seq x y z
N MET A 1 6.38 -16.20 5.57
CA MET A 1 7.61 -15.40 5.79
C MET A 1 7.83 -15.20 7.28
N GLU A 2 9.05 -15.36 7.78
CA GLU A 2 9.39 -15.08 9.19
C GLU A 2 9.36 -13.57 9.49
N GLU A 3 9.04 -13.16 10.72
CA GLU A 3 8.92 -11.75 11.09
C GLU A 3 10.22 -10.95 10.88
N LEU A 4 11.38 -11.53 11.23
CA LEU A 4 12.69 -10.92 10.99
C LEU A 4 12.97 -10.72 9.50
N GLU A 5 12.61 -11.71 8.68
CA GLU A 5 12.78 -11.69 7.23
C GLU A 5 11.90 -10.60 6.60
N PHE A 6 10.65 -10.49 7.06
CA PHE A 6 9.73 -9.44 6.65
C PHE A 6 10.32 -8.04 6.85
N TYR A 7 10.77 -7.73 8.08
CA TYR A 7 11.29 -6.39 8.35
C TYR A 7 12.59 -6.10 7.59
N LYS A 8 13.45 -7.10 7.40
CA LYS A 8 14.67 -6.95 6.60
C LYS A 8 14.32 -6.62 5.14
N GLU A 9 13.52 -7.46 4.47
CA GLU A 9 13.15 -7.27 3.07
C GLU A 9 12.41 -5.95 2.84
N TRP A 10 11.45 -5.63 3.71
CA TRP A 10 10.70 -4.38 3.62
C TRP A 10 11.61 -3.15 3.70
N CYS A 11 12.50 -3.12 4.69
CA CYS A 11 13.42 -2.00 4.87
C CYS A 11 14.34 -1.87 3.66
N LEU A 12 14.91 -2.97 3.15
CA LEU A 12 15.80 -2.93 1.99
C LEU A 12 15.10 -2.37 0.74
N ILE A 13 13.86 -2.80 0.47
CA ILE A 13 13.10 -2.34 -0.70
C ILE A 13 12.75 -0.85 -0.59
N MET A 14 12.30 -0.40 0.59
CA MET A 14 12.01 1.01 0.83
C MET A 14 13.26 1.88 0.70
N TYR A 15 14.42 1.37 1.14
CA TYR A 15 15.70 2.07 0.99
C TYR A 15 16.18 2.16 -0.45
N ASP A 16 16.12 1.06 -1.19
CA ASP A 16 16.46 1.05 -2.62
C ASP A 16 15.59 2.05 -3.39
N TYR A 17 14.31 2.15 -3.03
CA TYR A 17 13.38 3.15 -3.59
C TYR A 17 13.83 4.59 -3.26
N ALA A 18 14.06 4.90 -1.99
CA ALA A 18 14.48 6.24 -1.57
C ALA A 18 15.80 6.67 -2.25
N CYS A 19 16.75 5.74 -2.35
CA CYS A 19 18.02 5.95 -3.07
C CYS A 19 17.78 6.26 -4.54
N SER A 20 16.92 5.48 -5.21
CA SER A 20 16.60 5.69 -6.63
C SER A 20 15.95 7.06 -6.86
N CYS A 21 15.02 7.47 -6.01
CA CYS A 21 14.41 8.80 -6.09
C CYS A 21 15.46 9.90 -5.94
N PHE A 22 16.28 9.83 -4.89
CA PHE A 22 17.30 10.84 -4.64
C PHE A 22 18.29 10.96 -5.81
N ILE A 23 18.80 9.82 -6.31
CA ILE A 23 19.75 9.80 -7.43
C ILE A 23 19.13 10.40 -8.69
N ASN A 24 17.87 10.07 -8.99
CA ASN A 24 17.19 10.58 -10.18
C ASN A 24 16.93 12.10 -10.10
N ASP A 25 16.73 12.63 -8.89
CA ASP A 25 16.47 14.04 -8.65
C ASP A 25 17.77 14.87 -8.48
N THR A 26 18.92 14.21 -8.31
CA THR A 26 20.21 14.89 -8.07
C THR A 26 20.86 15.35 -9.37
N ILE A 27 21.19 16.64 -9.44
CA ILE A 27 21.86 17.25 -10.60
C ILE A 27 23.39 17.13 -10.49
N ASP A 28 23.95 17.19 -9.28
CA ASP A 28 25.41 17.08 -9.07
C ASP A 28 25.86 15.61 -8.90
N LYS A 29 26.68 15.14 -9.84
CA LYS A 29 27.23 13.78 -9.84
C LYS A 29 28.16 13.50 -8.67
N ASN A 30 28.76 14.53 -8.05
CA ASN A 30 29.61 14.34 -6.87
C ASN A 30 28.77 14.03 -5.62
N GLU A 31 27.57 14.62 -5.51
CA GLU A 31 26.64 14.31 -4.43
C GLU A 31 26.09 12.88 -4.56
N ILE A 32 25.86 12.40 -5.79
CA ILE A 32 25.42 11.01 -6.05
C ILE A 32 26.38 9.99 -5.42
N LEU A 33 27.70 10.20 -5.53
CA LEU A 33 28.70 9.26 -5.00
C LEU A 33 28.69 9.19 -3.47
N GLU A 34 28.58 10.33 -2.79
CA GLU A 34 28.52 10.37 -1.32
C GLU A 34 27.20 9.77 -0.81
N VAL A 35 26.10 10.09 -1.49
CA VAL A 35 24.78 9.55 -1.18
C VAL A 35 24.74 8.03 -1.37
N GLN A 36 25.32 7.51 -2.44
CA GLN A 36 25.44 6.05 -2.65
C GLN A 36 26.21 5.37 -1.52
N LYS A 37 27.30 5.97 -1.01
CA LYS A 37 28.05 5.41 0.13
C LYS A 37 27.20 5.37 1.39
N ASP A 38 26.45 6.45 1.66
CA ASP A 38 25.56 6.50 2.82
C ASP A 38 24.45 5.44 2.71
N PHE A 39 23.85 5.28 1.53
CA PHE A 39 22.85 4.23 1.30
C PHE A 39 23.41 2.81 1.46
N GLU A 40 24.61 2.52 0.95
CA GLU A 40 25.28 1.23 1.15
C GLU A 40 25.57 0.95 2.63
N LYS A 41 25.97 1.98 3.38
CA LYS A 41 26.15 1.86 4.83
C LYS A 41 24.84 1.54 5.54
N MET A 42 23.75 2.22 5.19
CA MET A 42 22.42 1.95 5.76
C MET A 42 21.93 0.53 5.43
N LYS A 43 22.15 0.08 4.19
CA LYS A 43 21.88 -1.30 3.76
C LYS A 43 22.65 -2.31 4.59
N SER A 44 23.95 -2.07 4.79
CA SER A 44 24.81 -2.89 5.65
C SER A 44 24.32 -2.93 7.09
N ASP A 45 23.84 -1.81 7.65
CA ASP A 45 23.29 -1.77 9.00
C ASP A 45 22.01 -2.61 9.13
N ILE A 46 21.08 -2.54 8.17
CA ILE A 46 19.89 -3.40 8.13
C ILE A 46 20.28 -4.89 8.12
N LEU A 47 21.22 -5.26 7.25
CA LEU A 47 21.72 -6.64 7.17
C LEU A 47 22.41 -7.08 8.47
N LYS A 48 23.13 -6.18 9.12
CA LYS A 48 23.76 -6.44 10.43
C LYS A 48 22.70 -6.67 11.52
N PHE A 49 21.66 -5.85 11.57
CA PHE A 49 20.56 -6.06 12.53
C PHE A 49 19.85 -7.38 12.30
N TYR A 50 19.62 -7.76 11.04
CA TYR A 50 19.06 -9.05 10.69
C TYR A 50 19.94 -10.22 11.12
N LYS A 51 21.24 -10.20 10.78
CA LYS A 51 22.22 -11.23 11.20
C LYS A 51 22.27 -11.39 12.71
N ASN A 52 22.18 -10.29 13.44
CA ASN A 52 22.17 -10.28 14.91
C ASN A 52 20.78 -10.59 15.51
N ARG A 53 19.78 -10.93 14.68
CA ARG A 53 18.38 -11.13 15.08
C ARG A 53 17.80 -9.98 15.90
N ASN A 54 18.27 -8.76 15.66
CA ASN A 54 17.86 -7.56 16.39
C ASN A 54 16.55 -7.00 15.83
N LEU A 55 15.45 -7.66 16.20
CA LEU A 55 14.11 -7.29 15.75
C LEU A 55 13.71 -5.86 16.14
N LYS A 56 14.13 -5.40 17.33
CA LYS A 56 13.83 -4.04 17.80
C LYS A 56 14.37 -3.00 16.82
N LYS A 57 15.65 -3.12 16.44
CA LYS A 57 16.26 -2.19 15.48
C LYS A 57 15.61 -2.29 14.10
N LEU A 58 15.29 -3.49 13.64
CA LEU A 58 14.57 -3.65 12.37
C LEU A 58 13.17 -2.99 12.39
N LYS A 59 12.44 -3.05 13.50
CA LYS A 59 11.16 -2.36 13.68
C LYS A 59 11.30 -0.83 13.73
N GLU A 60 12.33 -0.32 14.39
CA GLU A 60 12.66 1.11 14.39
C GLU A 60 12.92 1.62 12.96
N TRP A 61 13.74 0.88 12.21
CA TRP A 61 14.02 1.19 10.80
C TRP A 61 12.79 1.08 9.92
N TYR A 62 11.96 0.05 10.12
CA TYR A 62 10.69 -0.10 9.44
C TYR A 62 9.77 1.11 9.65
N SER A 63 9.70 1.64 10.88
CA SER A 63 8.91 2.85 11.15
C SER A 63 9.46 4.04 10.35
N TYR A 64 10.78 4.26 10.42
CA TYR A 64 11.45 5.37 9.76
C TYR A 64 11.24 5.34 8.23
N VAL A 65 11.49 4.21 7.57
CA VAL A 65 11.35 4.14 6.10
C VAL A 65 9.93 4.33 5.61
N ASN A 66 8.93 3.95 6.42
CA ASN A 66 7.53 4.12 6.05
C ASN A 66 7.04 5.57 6.18
N GLU A 67 7.80 6.45 6.85
CA GLU A 67 7.55 7.90 6.82
C GLU A 67 7.91 8.50 5.45
N LEU A 68 8.82 7.87 4.71
CA LEU A 68 9.30 8.30 3.39
C LEU A 68 8.50 7.72 2.22
N LYS A 69 7.36 7.06 2.49
CA LYS A 69 6.56 6.45 1.43
C LYS A 69 5.98 7.52 0.48
N PRO A 70 5.89 7.22 -0.82
CA PRO A 70 5.24 8.11 -1.78
C PRO A 70 3.75 8.27 -1.51
N SER A 71 3.16 9.34 -2.03
CA SER A 71 1.72 9.50 -2.11
C SER A 71 1.12 8.45 -3.05
N PRO A 72 -0.09 7.94 -2.80
CA PRO A 72 -0.78 7.04 -3.73
C PRO A 72 -0.98 7.60 -5.15
N SER A 73 -0.89 8.93 -5.31
CA SER A 73 -0.95 9.60 -6.61
C SER A 73 0.35 9.54 -7.42
N ASP A 74 1.46 9.20 -6.78
CA ASP A 74 2.78 9.24 -7.40
C ASP A 74 2.96 8.01 -8.29
N LYS A 75 3.60 8.18 -9.46
CA LYS A 75 3.74 7.10 -10.45
C LYS A 75 4.47 5.90 -9.86
N GLU A 76 5.45 6.19 -9.01
CA GLU A 76 6.35 5.27 -8.37
C GLU A 76 5.68 4.46 -7.26
N TYR A 77 4.54 4.93 -6.71
CA TYR A 77 3.78 4.22 -5.68
C TYR A 77 3.35 2.83 -6.15
N SER A 78 2.90 2.72 -7.40
CA SER A 78 2.47 1.45 -7.99
C SER A 78 3.62 0.45 -8.11
N ILE A 79 4.80 0.93 -8.54
CA ILE A 79 6.02 0.14 -8.72
C ILE A 79 6.53 -0.35 -7.36
N LEU A 80 6.62 0.55 -6.38
CA LEU A 80 7.06 0.22 -5.03
C LEU A 80 6.11 -0.79 -4.38
N ASN A 81 4.80 -0.61 -4.50
CA ASN A 81 3.82 -1.57 -4.00
C ASN A 81 3.98 -2.96 -4.62
N ALA A 82 4.18 -3.04 -5.93
CA ALA A 82 4.40 -4.32 -6.61
C ALA A 82 5.65 -5.04 -6.07
N ARG A 83 6.75 -4.30 -5.86
CA ARG A 83 7.99 -4.84 -5.27
C ARG A 83 7.79 -5.34 -3.84
N LEU A 84 7.17 -4.52 -2.99
CA LEU A 84 6.88 -4.85 -1.60
C LEU A 84 5.98 -6.09 -1.52
N ARG A 85 4.95 -6.17 -2.37
CA ARG A 85 4.06 -7.32 -2.40
C ARG A 85 4.77 -8.59 -2.86
N ALA A 86 5.53 -8.52 -3.94
CA ALA A 86 6.25 -9.68 -4.46
C ALA A 86 7.26 -10.25 -3.44
N ALA A 87 7.93 -9.37 -2.68
CA ALA A 87 8.90 -9.78 -1.68
C ALA A 87 8.25 -10.19 -0.36
N CYS A 88 7.34 -9.37 0.18
CA CYS A 88 6.86 -9.45 1.56
C CYS A 88 5.43 -10.00 1.70
N GLY A 89 4.69 -10.16 0.59
CA GLY A 89 3.26 -10.52 0.61
C GLY A 89 2.34 -9.42 1.14
N LYS A 90 2.87 -8.22 1.38
CA LYS A 90 2.14 -7.03 1.88
C LYS A 90 2.54 -5.80 1.06
N ASP A 91 1.70 -4.78 1.05
CA ASP A 91 1.99 -3.52 0.37
C ASP A 91 1.69 -2.29 1.24
N LEU A 92 1.93 -1.08 0.75
CA LEU A 92 1.78 0.15 1.53
C LEU A 92 0.34 0.39 2.02
N ARG A 93 -0.65 -0.26 1.39
CA ARG A 93 -2.08 -0.14 1.72
C ARG A 93 -2.48 -0.99 2.93
N ASP A 94 -1.69 -1.99 3.30
CA ASP A 94 -1.84 -2.75 4.55
C ASP A 94 -1.70 -1.84 5.79
N PHE A 95 -0.98 -0.73 5.65
CA PHE A 95 -0.63 0.16 6.76
C PHE A 95 -1.38 1.50 6.72
N ASP A 96 -2.26 1.70 5.72
CA ASP A 96 -3.15 2.86 5.66
C ASP A 96 -4.35 2.64 6.59
N LYS A 97 -4.12 2.85 7.89
CA LYS A 97 -5.16 2.74 8.93
C LYS A 97 -6.39 3.58 8.61
N LYS A 98 -6.23 4.79 8.07
CA LYS A 98 -7.36 5.66 7.71
C LYS A 98 -8.18 5.05 6.57
N ARG A 99 -7.54 4.48 5.55
CA ARG A 99 -8.24 3.73 4.49
C ARG A 99 -9.01 2.55 5.08
N LEU A 100 -8.34 1.72 5.88
CA LEU A 100 -8.95 0.53 6.48
C LEU A 100 -10.13 0.89 7.40
N GLU A 101 -10.02 1.94 8.21
CA GLU A 101 -11.12 2.45 9.03
C GLU A 101 -12.30 2.92 8.18
N ARG A 102 -12.04 3.56 7.03
CA ARG A 102 -13.10 3.97 6.10
C ARG A 102 -13.78 2.77 5.43
N VAL A 103 -13.01 1.76 5.02
CA VAL A 103 -13.54 0.50 4.47
C VAL A 103 -14.44 -0.17 5.52
N LYS A 104 -13.94 -0.35 6.75
CA LYS A 104 -14.69 -0.94 7.85
C LYS A 104 -15.98 -0.18 8.16
N LYS A 105 -15.97 1.16 8.12
CA LYS A 105 -17.20 1.97 8.30
C LYS A 105 -18.25 1.74 7.21
N VAL A 106 -17.84 1.42 5.99
CA VAL A 106 -18.78 1.07 4.90
C VAL A 106 -19.30 -0.34 5.10
N GLU A 107 -18.41 -1.26 5.47
CA GLU A 107 -18.71 -2.66 5.77
C GLU A 107 -19.70 -2.82 6.93
N ASP A 108 -19.39 -2.26 8.10
CA ASP A 108 -20.23 -2.29 9.31
C ASP A 108 -21.63 -1.72 9.04
N ARG A 109 -21.70 -0.75 8.12
CA ARG A 109 -22.94 -0.10 7.73
C ARG A 109 -23.75 -0.91 6.72
N GLY A 110 -23.12 -1.80 5.96
CA GLY A 110 -23.78 -2.69 5.00
C GLY A 110 -24.29 -2.03 3.71
N TYR A 111 -23.89 -0.78 3.40
CA TYR A 111 -24.22 -0.15 2.11
C TYR A 111 -23.31 1.04 1.76
N ILE A 112 -23.17 1.30 0.46
CA ILE A 112 -22.43 2.45 -0.11
C ILE A 112 -23.37 3.66 -0.26
N LYS A 113 -22.93 4.84 0.19
CA LYS A 113 -23.70 6.10 0.09
C LYS A 113 -23.28 6.95 -1.09
N THR A 114 -21.99 6.93 -1.42
CA THR A 114 -21.39 7.90 -2.35
C THR A 114 -20.50 7.22 -3.38
N ASN A 115 -20.28 7.88 -4.53
CA ASN A 115 -19.33 7.42 -5.54
C ASN A 115 -17.91 7.29 -4.98
N SER A 116 -17.51 8.16 -4.04
CA SER A 116 -16.19 8.05 -3.40
C SER A 116 -16.05 6.76 -2.59
N GLU A 117 -17.09 6.35 -1.88
CA GLU A 117 -17.12 5.06 -1.18
C GLU A 117 -17.17 3.87 -2.15
N PHE A 118 -17.85 4.01 -3.30
CA PHE A 118 -17.82 2.99 -4.36
C PHE A 118 -16.39 2.72 -4.84
N TYR A 119 -15.65 3.76 -5.21
CA TYR A 119 -14.27 3.60 -5.65
C TYR A 119 -13.35 3.12 -4.51
N LEU A 120 -13.62 3.51 -3.26
CA LEU A 120 -12.89 3.00 -2.10
C LEU A 120 -13.05 1.48 -1.94
N ILE A 121 -14.28 0.96 -2.03
CA ILE A 121 -14.56 -0.47 -1.91
C ILE A 121 -14.01 -1.24 -3.11
N ARG A 122 -14.17 -0.71 -4.34
CA ARG A 122 -13.61 -1.34 -5.55
C ARG A 122 -12.10 -1.50 -5.48
N ASN A 123 -11.38 -0.43 -5.11
CA ASN A 123 -9.93 -0.49 -4.90
C ASN A 123 -9.52 -1.42 -3.74
N HIS A 124 -10.43 -1.69 -2.80
CA HIS A 124 -10.20 -2.64 -1.72
C HIS A 124 -10.36 -4.09 -2.20
N ILE A 125 -11.34 -4.37 -3.05
CA ILE A 125 -11.51 -5.68 -3.72
C ILE A 125 -10.26 -6.01 -4.54
N ASP A 126 -9.81 -5.10 -5.41
CA ASP A 126 -8.58 -5.30 -6.21
C ASP A 126 -7.35 -5.59 -5.32
N TYR A 127 -7.34 -5.04 -4.11
CA TYR A 127 -6.30 -5.32 -3.13
C TYR A 127 -6.43 -6.73 -2.55
N LEU A 128 -7.64 -7.13 -2.13
CA LEU A 128 -7.93 -8.44 -1.54
C LEU A 128 -7.68 -9.60 -2.51
N GLU A 129 -8.12 -9.45 -3.77
CA GLU A 129 -7.85 -10.41 -4.85
C GLU A 129 -6.35 -10.61 -5.07
N ALA A 130 -5.56 -9.53 -4.97
CA ALA A 130 -4.12 -9.58 -5.14
C ALA A 130 -3.35 -10.13 -3.92
N THR A 131 -4.00 -10.33 -2.78
CA THR A 131 -3.37 -10.86 -1.54
C THR A 131 -3.87 -12.25 -1.15
N ASN A 132 -4.57 -12.97 -2.05
CA ASN A 132 -5.22 -14.24 -1.77
C ASN A 132 -6.11 -14.18 -0.51
N ALA A 133 -6.86 -13.09 -0.34
CA ALA A 133 -7.87 -13.01 0.72
C ALA A 133 -8.96 -14.09 0.51
N THR A 134 -9.75 -14.36 1.55
CA THR A 134 -10.81 -15.37 1.45
C THR A 134 -11.90 -14.92 0.47
N ASP A 135 -12.42 -15.86 -0.31
CA ASP A 135 -13.53 -15.60 -1.25
C ASP A 135 -14.73 -14.96 -0.55
N GLU A 136 -14.96 -15.28 0.74
CA GLU A 136 -16.05 -14.70 1.54
C GLU A 136 -15.93 -13.18 1.74
N GLU A 137 -14.73 -12.66 2.01
CA GLU A 137 -14.49 -11.22 2.18
C GLU A 137 -14.71 -10.47 0.86
N ILE A 138 -14.21 -11.04 -0.25
CA ILE A 138 -14.39 -10.47 -1.59
C ILE A 138 -15.88 -10.43 -1.97
N ILE A 139 -16.59 -11.54 -1.81
CA ILE A 139 -18.03 -11.65 -2.09
C ILE A 139 -18.84 -10.62 -1.30
N LYS A 140 -18.49 -10.38 -0.04
CA LYS A 140 -19.16 -9.37 0.80
C LYS A 140 -19.04 -7.98 0.18
N PHE A 141 -17.85 -7.57 -0.24
CA PHE A 141 -17.64 -6.27 -0.86
C PHE A 141 -18.24 -6.17 -2.26
N ASP A 142 -18.20 -7.24 -3.07
CA ASP A 142 -18.86 -7.30 -4.38
C ASP A 142 -20.39 -7.14 -4.27
N THR A 143 -20.98 -7.71 -3.21
CA THR A 143 -22.41 -7.54 -2.92
C THR A 143 -22.74 -6.06 -2.67
N LEU A 144 -21.90 -5.34 -1.91
CA LEU A 144 -22.09 -3.92 -1.66
C LEU A 144 -22.01 -3.07 -2.94
N ILE A 145 -21.08 -3.42 -3.83
CA ILE A 145 -20.93 -2.79 -5.15
C ILE A 145 -22.19 -3.01 -6.00
N THR A 146 -22.65 -4.25 -6.11
CA THR A 146 -23.84 -4.61 -6.89
C THR A 146 -25.08 -3.85 -6.44
N LEU A 147 -25.35 -3.85 -5.13
CA LEU A 147 -26.50 -3.14 -4.55
C LEU A 147 -26.45 -1.62 -4.81
N TYR A 148 -25.24 -1.05 -4.82
CA TYR A 148 -25.08 0.38 -5.14
C TYR A 148 -25.38 0.68 -6.60
N GLU A 149 -24.88 -0.13 -7.53
CA GLU A 149 -25.12 0.03 -8.96
C GLU A 149 -26.60 -0.13 -9.32
N GLU A 150 -27.30 -1.09 -8.71
CA GLU A 150 -28.75 -1.27 -8.85
C GLU A 150 -29.52 -0.02 -8.41
N LYS A 151 -29.20 0.52 -7.22
CA LYS A 151 -29.81 1.76 -6.72
C LYS A 151 -29.60 2.95 -7.67
N ILE A 152 -28.44 3.05 -8.31
CA ILE A 152 -28.17 4.10 -9.30
C ILE A 152 -29.00 3.87 -10.57
N LYS A 153 -29.06 2.64 -11.08
CA LYS A 153 -29.89 2.28 -12.25
C LYS A 153 -31.36 2.60 -12.01
N GLU A 154 -31.93 2.22 -10.87
CA GLU A 154 -33.31 2.53 -10.50
C GLU A 154 -33.56 4.04 -10.46
N LYS A 155 -32.63 4.81 -9.88
CA LYS A 155 -32.73 6.27 -9.81
C LYS A 155 -32.76 6.90 -11.21
N MET A 156 -31.92 6.42 -12.12
CA MET A 156 -31.88 6.89 -13.51
C MET A 156 -33.15 6.53 -14.27
N GLU A 157 -33.69 5.32 -14.07
CA GLU A 157 -34.92 4.88 -14.72
C GLU A 157 -36.15 5.67 -14.25
N ARG A 158 -36.23 5.95 -12.93
CA ARG A 158 -37.28 6.83 -12.37
C ARG A 158 -37.21 8.26 -12.90
N GLN A 159 -36.02 8.77 -13.20
CA GLN A 159 -35.86 10.09 -13.81
C GLN A 159 -36.30 10.09 -15.28
N ARG A 160 -35.98 9.04 -16.04
CA ARG A 160 -36.43 8.89 -17.43
C ARG A 160 -37.95 8.76 -17.57
N LYS A 161 -38.63 8.07 -16.65
CA LYS A 161 -40.10 7.92 -16.65
C LYS A 161 -40.86 9.19 -16.23
N LYS A 162 -40.16 10.21 -15.74
CA LYS A 162 -40.73 11.51 -15.34
C LYS A 162 -40.54 12.62 -16.39
N GLN A 163 -39.82 12.33 -17.48
CA GLN A 163 -39.73 13.15 -18.68
C GLN A 163 -40.73 12.66 -19.71
#